data_AF-A0A957TTC5-F1
#
_entry.id   AF-A0A957TTC5-F1
#
_cell.length_a   1.000
_cell.length_b   1.000
_cell.length_c   1.000
_cell.angle_alpha   90.00
_cell.angle_beta   90.00
_cell.angle_gamma   90.00
#
_symmetry.space_group_name_H-M   'P 1'
#
loop_
_entity.id
_entity.type
_entity.pdbx_description
1 polymer ?
#
loop_
_entity_poly.entity_id
_entity_poly.type
_entity_poly.pdbx_seq_one_letter_code
_entity_poly.pdbx_strand_id
1 'polypeptide(L)'
;VATPTRDVRGDSDFDGIQDRVECRVPVRCPDNDGDGFANYLDIDSDNDGIPDRVEAIVVVVIGQGVRPVDLDGDGIPDYLDFDSDNDSVPDYIEGHDGNLDGMADVVAQGRDDDGDGLDNAFDTLFSSHSITNALGSNAPLPRASGGLPNWRNADDDGDGIPTIEEVGYNRSMPVDEDGDGHPDFLQPKIILYLFLPVILRAEGWYP
;
A
#
# COMPACT_ATOMS: atom_id res chain seq x y z
N VAL A 1 -1.81 37.02 17.11
CA VAL A 1 -1.94 35.82 17.96
C VAL A 1 -2.78 34.84 17.17
N ALA A 2 -2.15 33.89 16.46
CA ALA A 2 -2.88 32.81 15.83
C ALA A 2 -3.49 31.99 16.96
N THR A 3 -4.82 31.88 17.00
CA THR A 3 -5.48 30.87 17.81
C THR A 3 -4.94 29.51 17.36
N PRO A 4 -4.54 28.60 18.27
CA PRO A 4 -4.37 27.22 17.87
C PRO A 4 -5.69 26.81 17.25
N THR A 5 -5.66 26.32 16.01
CA THR A 5 -6.82 25.71 15.37
C THR A 5 -7.19 24.54 16.25
N ARG A 6 -8.07 24.80 17.21
CA ARG A 6 -8.71 23.78 18.02
C ARG A 6 -9.23 22.77 17.03
N ASP A 7 -8.81 21.52 17.17
CA ASP A 7 -9.35 20.42 16.39
C ASP A 7 -10.89 20.52 16.43
N VAL A 8 -11.45 20.89 15.28
CA VAL A 8 -12.89 21.04 15.04
C VAL A 8 -13.42 19.85 14.25
N ARG A 9 -12.55 18.91 13.88
CA ARG A 9 -12.88 17.72 13.08
C ARG A 9 -12.94 16.44 13.92
N GLY A 10 -12.31 16.41 15.10
CA GLY A 10 -12.13 15.18 15.87
C GLY A 10 -11.19 14.26 15.11
N ASP A 11 -9.99 14.77 14.81
CA ASP A 11 -8.97 14.28 13.88
C ASP A 11 -7.65 14.85 14.43
N SER A 12 -7.01 14.10 15.33
CA SER A 12 -5.96 14.58 16.23
C SER A 12 -4.57 14.56 15.60
N ASP A 13 -4.30 13.64 14.69
CA ASP A 13 -3.07 13.49 13.89
C ASP A 13 -3.14 14.19 12.51
N PHE A 14 -4.33 14.63 12.09
CA PHE A 14 -4.59 15.37 10.85
C PHE A 14 -4.36 14.57 9.56
N ASP A 15 -4.44 13.24 9.63
CA ASP A 15 -4.29 12.33 8.50
C ASP A 15 -5.54 12.34 7.57
N GLY A 16 -6.71 12.77 8.10
CA GLY A 16 -7.98 12.84 7.38
C GLY A 16 -8.95 11.70 7.70
N ILE A 17 -8.53 10.73 8.51
CA ILE A 17 -9.40 9.88 9.30
C ILE A 17 -9.86 10.72 10.52
N GLN A 18 -10.82 10.22 11.30
CA GLN A 18 -11.37 10.97 12.45
C GLN A 18 -11.23 10.08 13.65
N ASP A 19 -10.77 10.58 14.80
CA ASP A 19 -10.56 9.84 16.06
C ASP A 19 -11.67 8.84 16.42
N ARG A 20 -12.92 9.12 16.04
CA ARG A 20 -14.06 8.21 16.26
C ARG A 20 -14.05 6.95 15.37
N VAL A 21 -13.23 6.93 14.34
CA VAL A 21 -13.02 5.88 13.35
C VAL A 21 -11.88 4.98 13.81
N GLU A 22 -10.74 5.54 14.22
CA GLU A 22 -9.62 4.77 14.83
C GLU A 22 -9.95 4.39 16.28
N CYS A 23 -10.45 5.32 17.09
CA CYS A 23 -10.81 5.10 18.49
C CYS A 23 -12.34 5.01 18.69
N ARG A 24 -12.92 3.88 18.28
CA ARG A 24 -14.38 3.63 18.41
C ARG A 24 -14.86 3.47 19.87
N VAL A 25 -13.97 3.22 20.82
CA VAL A 25 -14.30 3.00 22.25
C VAL A 25 -13.41 3.84 23.18
N PRO A 26 -13.99 4.73 24.01
CA PRO A 26 -13.25 5.77 24.75
C PRO A 26 -12.46 5.28 25.98
N VAL A 27 -12.23 3.98 26.10
CA VAL A 27 -11.54 3.38 27.28
C VAL A 27 -10.22 2.71 26.91
N ARG A 28 -10.02 2.38 25.63
CA ARG A 28 -8.77 1.86 25.08
C ARG A 28 -8.79 2.03 23.56
N CYS A 29 -8.07 3.03 23.06
CA CYS A 29 -7.85 3.20 21.63
C CYS A 29 -6.85 2.11 21.16
N PRO A 30 -7.01 1.59 19.93
CA PRO A 30 -6.02 0.71 19.30
C PRO A 30 -4.67 1.40 19.11
N ASP A 31 -3.66 0.55 18.96
CA ASP A 31 -2.24 0.80 18.70
C ASP A 31 -1.85 -0.45 17.90
N ASN A 32 -1.81 -0.32 16.56
CA ASN A 32 -1.84 -1.45 15.63
C ASN A 32 -0.44 -2.05 15.42
N ASP A 33 0.58 -1.20 15.32
CA ASP A 33 1.99 -1.59 15.21
C ASP A 33 2.67 -1.83 16.59
N GLY A 34 2.11 -1.29 17.67
CA GLY A 34 2.61 -1.46 19.02
C GLY A 34 3.77 -0.53 19.40
N ASP A 35 3.96 0.59 18.71
CA ASP A 35 5.07 1.51 18.97
C ASP A 35 4.84 2.46 20.17
N GLY A 36 3.60 2.52 20.65
CA GLY A 36 3.18 3.30 21.80
C GLY A 36 2.44 4.59 21.47
N PHE A 37 2.28 4.92 20.18
CA PHE A 37 1.24 5.83 19.70
C PHE A 37 -0.05 5.05 19.49
N ALA A 38 -1.19 5.71 19.73
CA ALA A 38 -2.47 5.08 19.44
C ALA A 38 -2.88 5.56 18.06
N ASN A 39 -3.51 4.72 17.23
CA ASN A 39 -3.82 5.01 15.82
C ASN A 39 -4.51 6.37 15.53
N TYR A 40 -5.14 7.02 16.51
CA TYR A 40 -5.74 8.36 16.34
C TYR A 40 -4.76 9.52 16.62
N LEU A 41 -3.52 9.20 16.96
CA LEU A 41 -2.40 10.09 17.29
C LEU A 41 -1.16 9.71 16.47
N ASP A 42 -1.27 8.73 15.61
CA ASP A 42 -0.20 8.10 14.87
C ASP A 42 -0.43 8.40 13.39
N ILE A 43 0.60 8.83 12.66
CA ILE A 43 0.45 9.15 11.24
C ILE A 43 0.85 8.00 10.32
N ASP A 44 1.29 6.88 10.87
CA ASP A 44 1.74 5.64 10.21
C ASP A 44 1.38 4.43 11.10
N SER A 45 0.09 4.15 11.21
CA SER A 45 -0.51 3.27 12.23
C SER A 45 -0.09 1.79 12.11
N ASP A 46 0.44 1.34 10.98
CA ASP A 46 1.04 0.02 10.79
C ASP A 46 2.57 0.06 10.57
N ASN A 47 3.17 1.24 10.51
CA ASN A 47 4.62 1.46 10.54
C ASN A 47 5.34 0.79 9.36
N ASP A 48 4.68 0.82 8.21
CA ASP A 48 5.21 0.34 6.95
C ASP A 48 5.96 1.45 6.18
N GLY A 49 5.86 2.71 6.66
CA GLY A 49 6.50 3.91 6.09
C GLY A 49 5.65 4.65 5.06
N ILE A 50 4.42 4.21 4.82
CA ILE A 50 3.40 4.85 3.99
C ILE A 50 2.42 5.55 4.95
N PRO A 51 2.37 6.90 4.99
CA PRO A 51 1.53 7.56 5.98
C PRO A 51 0.03 7.27 5.81
N ASP A 52 -0.72 7.14 6.92
CA ASP A 52 -2.15 6.80 6.95
C ASP A 52 -2.98 7.63 5.97
N ARG A 53 -2.66 8.92 5.79
CA ARG A 53 -3.35 9.80 4.82
C ARG A 53 -3.24 9.36 3.36
N VAL A 54 -2.11 8.76 3.00
CA VAL A 54 -1.85 8.16 1.67
C VAL A 54 -2.66 6.87 1.53
N GLU A 55 -2.85 6.17 2.63
CA GLU A 55 -3.52 4.87 2.75
C GLU A 55 -5.03 4.96 2.97
N ALA A 56 -5.53 6.05 3.52
CA ALA A 56 -6.90 6.18 3.97
C ALA A 56 -7.85 6.61 2.85
N ILE A 57 -7.40 6.67 1.58
CA ILE A 57 -8.11 7.33 0.47
C ILE A 57 -9.59 6.95 0.49
N VAL A 58 -10.38 7.89 1.00
CA VAL A 58 -11.73 7.64 1.48
C VAL A 58 -12.65 7.22 0.34
N VAL A 59 -13.27 6.05 0.48
CA VAL A 59 -14.35 5.61 -0.41
C VAL A 59 -15.69 6.11 0.15
N VAL A 60 -16.42 6.91 -0.64
CA VAL A 60 -17.79 7.30 -0.31
C VAL A 60 -18.76 6.20 -0.74
N VAL A 61 -19.10 5.30 0.18
CA VAL A 61 -20.14 4.29 -0.05
C VAL A 61 -21.51 4.89 0.29
N ILE A 62 -22.37 5.02 -0.73
CA ILE A 62 -23.70 5.63 -0.58
C ILE A 62 -24.54 4.84 0.43
N GLY A 63 -24.88 5.47 1.57
CA GLY A 63 -25.68 4.88 2.63
C GLY A 63 -24.91 4.14 3.74
N GLN A 64 -23.58 4.03 3.66
CA GLN A 64 -22.72 3.41 4.68
C GLN A 64 -21.79 4.39 5.41
N GLY A 65 -21.80 5.66 4.99
CA GLY A 65 -20.92 6.69 5.52
C GLY A 65 -19.56 6.72 4.82
N VAL A 66 -18.71 7.64 5.29
CA VAL A 66 -17.29 7.73 4.95
C VAL A 66 -16.58 6.60 5.69
N ARG A 67 -15.85 5.76 4.97
CA ARG A 67 -15.00 4.72 5.54
C ARG A 67 -13.62 4.79 4.89
N PRO A 68 -12.55 4.46 5.64
CA PRO A 68 -11.26 4.13 5.03
C PRO A 68 -11.42 3.06 3.94
N VAL A 69 -10.50 3.06 2.99
CA VAL A 69 -10.39 1.98 1.99
C VAL A 69 -9.95 0.69 2.69
N ASP A 70 -10.34 -0.42 2.09
CA ASP A 70 -10.12 -1.82 2.47
C ASP A 70 -10.15 -2.53 1.12
N LEU A 71 -8.98 -2.59 0.48
CA LEU A 71 -8.86 -2.91 -0.94
C LEU A 71 -9.16 -4.39 -1.21
N ASP A 72 -8.62 -5.27 -0.38
CA ASP A 72 -8.75 -6.71 -0.52
C ASP A 72 -10.07 -7.25 0.08
N GLY A 73 -10.70 -6.48 0.95
CA GLY A 73 -11.98 -6.79 1.57
C GLY A 73 -11.91 -7.75 2.76
N ASP A 74 -10.76 -7.89 3.42
CA ASP A 74 -10.61 -8.76 4.60
C ASP A 74 -11.21 -8.14 5.88
N GLY A 75 -11.51 -6.84 5.84
CA GLY A 75 -12.11 -6.07 6.92
C GLY A 75 -11.12 -5.27 7.77
N ILE A 76 -9.83 -5.32 7.46
CA ILE A 76 -8.77 -4.42 7.93
C ILE A 76 -8.66 -3.30 6.89
N PRO A 77 -8.82 -2.03 7.31
CA PRO A 77 -8.54 -0.92 6.42
C PRO A 77 -7.07 -0.86 6.00
N ASP A 78 -6.77 -0.41 4.78
CA ASP A 78 -5.41 -0.33 4.23
C ASP A 78 -4.42 0.32 5.22
N TYR A 79 -4.75 1.47 5.83
CA TYR A 79 -3.88 2.17 6.81
C TYR A 79 -3.57 1.41 8.13
N LEU A 80 -4.06 0.18 8.25
CA LEU A 80 -3.83 -0.71 9.39
C LEU A 80 -3.38 -2.10 8.92
N ASP A 81 -3.26 -2.32 7.62
CA ASP A 81 -2.98 -3.60 7.01
C ASP A 81 -1.53 -3.63 6.53
N PHE A 82 -0.82 -4.71 6.83
CA PHE A 82 0.60 -4.83 6.46
C PHE A 82 0.80 -5.35 5.02
N ASP A 83 -0.28 -5.71 4.34
CA ASP A 83 -0.35 -6.35 3.01
C ASP A 83 -1.74 -6.00 2.40
N SER A 84 -1.93 -4.73 2.04
CA SER A 84 -3.21 -4.07 1.73
C SER A 84 -3.98 -4.69 0.55
N ASP A 85 -3.31 -5.41 -0.35
CA ASP A 85 -3.96 -6.15 -1.44
C ASP A 85 -3.91 -7.68 -1.27
N ASN A 86 -3.32 -8.15 -0.17
CA ASN A 86 -3.17 -9.54 0.25
C ASN A 86 -2.54 -10.44 -0.81
N ASP A 87 -1.59 -9.90 -1.57
CA ASP A 87 -0.90 -10.61 -2.64
C ASP A 87 0.36 -11.35 -2.20
N SER A 88 0.68 -11.28 -0.90
CA SER A 88 1.83 -11.90 -0.21
C SER A 88 3.15 -11.13 -0.29
N VAL A 89 3.19 -9.94 -0.89
CA VAL A 89 4.29 -8.98 -0.76
C VAL A 89 3.85 -7.90 0.24
N PRO A 90 4.62 -7.61 1.30
CA PRO A 90 4.21 -6.60 2.28
C PRO A 90 4.30 -5.17 1.75
N ASP A 91 3.43 -4.29 2.23
CA ASP A 91 3.33 -2.89 1.81
C ASP A 91 4.64 -2.12 2.03
N TYR A 92 5.38 -2.38 3.12
CA TYR A 92 6.70 -1.78 3.36
C TYR A 92 7.75 -2.13 2.28
N ILE A 93 7.56 -3.21 1.52
CA ILE A 93 8.41 -3.54 0.36
C ILE A 93 7.90 -2.79 -0.86
N GLU A 94 6.62 -2.98 -1.19
CA GLU A 94 6.02 -2.47 -2.42
C GLU A 94 5.91 -0.95 -2.45
N GLY A 95 5.69 -0.32 -1.30
CA GLY A 95 5.68 1.12 -1.13
C GLY A 95 7.05 1.75 -1.36
N HIS A 96 8.14 1.01 -1.18
CA HIS A 96 9.49 1.58 -1.10
C HIS A 96 10.51 0.94 -2.05
N ASP A 97 10.10 0.07 -2.97
CA ASP A 97 10.98 -0.54 -3.98
C ASP A 97 10.95 0.27 -5.30
N GLY A 98 11.75 1.34 -5.37
CA GLY A 98 11.82 2.18 -6.55
C GLY A 98 12.63 1.59 -7.71
N ASN A 99 13.42 0.54 -7.44
CA ASN A 99 14.31 -0.07 -8.41
C ASN A 99 13.77 -1.41 -8.96
N LEU A 100 12.70 -1.92 -8.35
CA LEU A 100 11.95 -3.14 -8.69
C LEU A 100 12.76 -4.43 -8.52
N ASP A 101 13.68 -4.49 -7.55
CA ASP A 101 14.49 -5.68 -7.22
C ASP A 101 13.87 -6.59 -6.14
N GLY A 102 12.65 -6.27 -5.70
CA GLY A 102 11.94 -6.98 -4.64
C GLY A 102 12.43 -6.65 -3.24
N MET A 103 13.21 -5.57 -3.08
CA MET A 103 13.68 -5.08 -1.79
C MET A 103 13.36 -3.60 -1.62
N ALA A 104 12.87 -3.24 -0.43
CA ALA A 104 12.66 -1.84 -0.07
C ALA A 104 13.98 -1.04 -0.15
N ASP A 105 13.97 0.09 -0.85
CA ASP A 105 15.09 1.05 -0.92
C ASP A 105 15.28 1.81 0.40
N VAL A 106 14.19 1.95 1.17
CA VAL A 106 14.13 2.65 2.45
C VAL A 106 13.50 1.74 3.49
N VAL A 107 14.06 1.70 4.70
CA VAL A 107 13.55 0.91 5.82
C VAL A 107 13.58 1.74 7.11
N ALA A 108 12.61 1.51 8.00
CA ALA A 108 12.52 2.16 9.30
C ALA A 108 13.81 2.02 10.11
N GLN A 109 14.22 3.08 10.81
CA GLN A 109 15.43 3.11 11.64
C GLN A 109 15.15 3.10 13.15
N GLY A 110 13.88 3.10 13.54
CA GLY A 110 13.40 3.22 14.92
C GLY A 110 13.67 4.60 15.52
N ARG A 111 13.62 5.66 14.69
CA ARG A 111 13.84 7.04 15.13
C ARG A 111 12.71 7.92 14.63
N ASP A 112 12.07 8.59 15.56
CA ASP A 112 11.04 9.59 15.33
C ASP A 112 11.44 10.81 16.17
N ASP A 113 11.98 11.85 15.50
CA ASP A 113 12.63 12.98 16.18
C ASP A 113 11.60 13.97 16.77
N ASP A 114 10.40 14.05 16.23
CA ASP A 114 9.35 14.97 16.64
C ASP A 114 8.11 14.33 17.25
N GLY A 115 8.02 13.00 17.25
CA GLY A 115 7.11 12.22 18.07
C GLY A 115 5.71 12.15 17.50
N ASP A 116 5.57 11.90 16.21
CA ASP A 116 4.29 11.81 15.51
C ASP A 116 3.97 10.45 14.90
N GLY A 117 4.84 9.45 15.10
CA GLY A 117 4.63 8.07 14.67
C GLY A 117 5.34 7.71 13.37
N LEU A 118 5.71 8.67 12.51
CA LEU A 118 6.44 8.37 11.28
C LEU A 118 7.95 8.33 11.52
N ASP A 119 8.60 7.24 11.12
CA ASP A 119 10.06 7.12 11.23
C ASP A 119 10.75 8.18 10.35
N ASN A 120 11.81 8.80 10.88
CA ASN A 120 12.67 9.77 10.20
C ASN A 120 13.25 9.28 8.86
N ALA A 121 13.32 7.96 8.64
CA ALA A 121 13.69 7.38 7.35
C ALA A 121 12.69 7.76 6.26
N PHE A 122 11.41 7.90 6.62
CA PHE A 122 10.32 8.28 5.73
C PHE A 122 9.96 9.76 5.93
N ASP A 123 10.07 10.31 7.14
CA ASP A 123 9.66 11.68 7.44
C ASP A 123 10.59 12.75 6.84
N THR A 124 9.98 13.69 6.12
CA THR A 124 10.64 14.88 5.55
C THR A 124 10.26 16.17 6.26
N LEU A 125 9.37 16.11 7.26
CA LEU A 125 8.74 17.23 7.94
C LEU A 125 8.69 17.01 9.45
N PHE A 126 9.78 17.35 10.15
CA PHE A 126 9.86 17.30 11.62
C PHE A 126 8.99 18.36 12.34
N SER A 127 7.66 18.24 12.23
CA SER A 127 6.67 18.97 13.01
C SER A 127 5.42 18.13 13.32
N SER A 128 5.39 17.53 14.50
CA SER A 128 4.30 16.76 15.13
C SER A 128 2.85 17.24 15.05
N HIS A 129 2.58 18.45 14.55
CA HIS A 129 1.22 19.00 14.43
C HIS A 129 1.08 19.82 13.14
N SER A 130 1.30 19.18 11.98
CA SER A 130 1.12 19.80 10.67
C SER A 130 0.11 19.06 9.80
N ILE A 131 -0.84 19.78 9.21
CA ILE A 131 -1.73 19.20 8.17
C ILE A 131 -0.98 18.73 6.91
N THR A 132 0.31 19.05 6.79
CA THR A 132 1.16 18.61 5.69
C THR A 132 2.08 17.45 6.06
N ASN A 133 2.07 17.00 7.33
CA ASN A 133 2.96 15.94 7.80
C ASN A 133 2.73 14.63 7.06
N ALA A 134 1.46 14.28 6.93
CA ALA A 134 0.99 13.10 6.23
C ALA A 134 1.07 13.24 4.68
N LEU A 135 2.01 14.05 4.17
CA LEU A 135 2.37 14.14 2.75
C LEU A 135 3.88 13.90 2.53
N GLY A 136 4.63 13.63 3.59
CA GLY A 136 6.08 13.76 3.60
C GLY A 136 6.86 12.46 3.62
N SER A 137 6.56 11.47 2.76
CA SER A 137 7.48 10.34 2.55
C SER A 137 8.53 10.67 1.47
N ASN A 138 9.80 10.38 1.74
CA ASN A 138 10.91 10.56 0.78
C ASN A 138 11.07 9.38 -0.19
N ALA A 139 10.29 8.31 -0.02
CA ALA A 139 10.45 7.08 -0.76
C ALA A 139 9.66 7.10 -2.08
N PRO A 140 10.21 6.49 -3.14
CA PRO A 140 9.47 6.29 -4.38
C PRO A 140 8.33 5.32 -4.12
N LEU A 141 7.08 5.77 -4.25
CA LEU A 141 5.89 4.91 -4.28
C LEU A 141 5.70 4.38 -5.71
N PRO A 142 6.19 3.17 -6.06
CA PRO A 142 6.00 2.62 -7.39
C PRO A 142 4.53 2.40 -7.69
N ARG A 143 4.23 2.26 -8.99
CA ARG A 143 2.89 2.05 -9.51
C ARG A 143 2.94 1.02 -10.62
N ALA A 144 1.98 0.11 -10.57
CA ALA A 144 1.76 -0.90 -11.56
C ALA A 144 1.30 -0.36 -12.91
N SER A 145 1.30 -1.25 -13.92
CA SER A 145 0.72 -1.05 -15.25
C SER A 145 -0.82 -0.94 -15.21
N GLY A 146 -1.32 0.12 -14.59
CA GLY A 146 -2.74 0.32 -14.31
C GLY A 146 -3.00 1.58 -13.48
N GLY A 147 -1.95 2.12 -12.86
CA GLY A 147 -1.96 3.40 -12.17
C GLY A 147 -2.31 3.32 -10.68
N LEU A 148 -2.65 2.14 -10.16
CA LEU A 148 -2.66 1.89 -8.72
C LEU A 148 -1.22 1.82 -8.19
N PRO A 149 -0.97 2.26 -6.93
CA PRO A 149 0.25 1.89 -6.22
C PRO A 149 0.41 0.37 -6.12
N ASN A 150 1.64 -0.12 -6.01
CA ASN A 150 1.94 -1.55 -5.98
C ASN A 150 1.32 -2.26 -4.77
N TRP A 151 1.54 -1.72 -3.56
CA TRP A 151 0.86 -2.06 -2.29
C TRP A 151 -0.67 -1.96 -2.29
N ARG A 152 -1.29 -1.75 -3.46
CA ARG A 152 -2.73 -1.74 -3.68
C ARG A 152 -3.13 -2.43 -4.97
N ASN A 153 -2.32 -3.35 -5.46
CA ASN A 153 -2.51 -3.97 -6.74
C ASN A 153 -1.91 -5.38 -6.82
N ALA A 154 -2.76 -6.37 -6.56
CA ALA A 154 -2.44 -7.79 -6.59
C ALA A 154 -1.99 -8.38 -7.97
N ASP A 155 -1.70 -7.57 -8.97
CA ASP A 155 -1.16 -7.92 -10.32
C ASP A 155 -0.16 -6.82 -10.70
N ASP A 156 0.99 -6.86 -10.04
CA ASP A 156 1.86 -5.69 -9.85
C ASP A 156 2.53 -5.18 -11.12
N ASP A 157 2.75 -6.08 -12.07
CA ASP A 157 3.27 -5.74 -13.40
C ASP A 157 2.16 -5.50 -14.44
N GLY A 158 0.91 -5.86 -14.11
CA GLY A 158 -0.30 -5.72 -14.91
C GLY A 158 -0.34 -6.62 -16.14
N ASP A 159 0.26 -7.80 -16.08
CA ASP A 159 0.27 -8.77 -17.17
C ASP A 159 -0.93 -9.74 -17.17
N GLY A 160 -1.69 -9.74 -16.07
CA GLY A 160 -2.88 -10.57 -15.86
C GLY A 160 -2.63 -11.87 -15.08
N ILE A 161 -1.41 -12.09 -14.57
CA ILE A 161 -1.06 -13.12 -13.58
C ILE A 161 -0.96 -12.41 -12.22
N PRO A 162 -1.72 -12.84 -11.20
CA PRO A 162 -1.62 -12.21 -9.89
C PRO A 162 -0.23 -12.39 -9.26
N THR A 163 0.26 -11.37 -8.56
CA THR A 163 1.54 -11.37 -7.83
C THR A 163 1.72 -12.61 -6.95
N ILE A 164 0.65 -13.02 -6.26
CA ILE A 164 0.64 -14.20 -5.40
C ILE A 164 0.96 -15.51 -6.15
N GLU A 165 0.69 -15.57 -7.46
CA GLU A 165 1.04 -16.71 -8.31
C GLU A 165 2.50 -16.69 -8.77
N GLU A 166 3.20 -15.55 -8.65
CA GLU A 166 4.52 -15.30 -9.21
C GLU A 166 5.62 -15.11 -8.17
N VAL A 167 5.30 -14.58 -6.98
CA VAL A 167 6.25 -14.41 -5.86
C VAL A 167 6.93 -15.74 -5.46
N GLY A 168 6.24 -16.86 -5.65
CA GLY A 168 6.70 -18.20 -5.33
C GLY A 168 6.66 -18.56 -3.83
N TYR A 169 7.34 -19.64 -3.44
CA TYR A 169 7.24 -20.19 -2.08
C TYR A 169 8.08 -19.47 -1.02
N ASN A 170 9.13 -18.74 -1.43
CA ASN A 170 10.06 -18.08 -0.51
C ASN A 170 9.96 -16.57 -0.68
N ARG A 171 9.17 -15.91 0.18
CA ARG A 171 8.94 -14.45 0.12
C ARG A 171 10.20 -13.62 0.31
N SER A 172 11.25 -14.17 0.95
CA SER A 172 12.54 -13.48 1.10
C SER A 172 13.47 -13.64 -0.10
N MET A 173 13.09 -14.49 -1.07
CA MET A 173 13.78 -14.70 -2.34
C MET A 173 12.73 -15.00 -3.40
N PRO A 174 12.03 -13.96 -3.90
CA PRO A 174 11.05 -14.10 -4.96
C PRO A 174 11.61 -14.84 -6.17
N VAL A 175 10.72 -15.41 -6.99
CA VAL A 175 11.12 -16.05 -8.24
C VAL A 175 11.67 -14.99 -9.19
N ASP A 176 12.84 -15.27 -9.76
CA ASP A 176 13.48 -14.51 -10.84
C ASP A 176 13.94 -15.57 -11.87
N GLU A 177 13.09 -15.81 -12.88
CA GLU A 177 13.31 -16.89 -13.85
C GLU A 177 14.46 -16.60 -14.82
N ASP A 178 14.70 -15.33 -15.16
CA ASP A 178 15.68 -14.94 -16.17
C ASP A 178 17.04 -14.48 -15.58
N GLY A 179 17.09 -14.27 -14.27
CA GLY A 179 18.28 -13.96 -13.50
C GLY A 179 18.76 -12.52 -13.69
N ASP A 180 17.89 -11.60 -14.09
CA ASP A 180 18.23 -10.20 -14.32
C ASP A 180 18.23 -9.34 -13.05
N GLY A 181 17.79 -9.92 -11.92
CA GLY A 181 17.75 -9.28 -10.62
C GLY A 181 16.43 -8.60 -10.26
N HIS A 182 15.41 -8.65 -11.13
CA HIS A 182 14.06 -8.22 -10.80
C HIS A 182 13.18 -9.46 -10.65
N PRO A 183 12.34 -9.53 -9.61
CA PRO A 183 11.35 -10.59 -9.46
C PRO A 183 10.36 -10.66 -10.62
N ASP A 184 9.93 -11.87 -10.94
CA ASP A 184 8.93 -12.17 -11.96
C ASP A 184 7.63 -11.36 -11.76
N PHE A 185 7.18 -11.15 -10.52
CA PHE A 185 5.92 -10.44 -10.22
C PHE A 185 5.97 -8.93 -10.52
N LEU A 186 7.17 -8.39 -10.79
CA LEU A 186 7.38 -7.00 -11.21
C LEU A 186 7.71 -6.91 -12.71
N GLN A 187 7.62 -8.02 -13.44
CA GLN A 187 8.10 -8.13 -14.81
C GLN A 187 7.05 -8.74 -15.74
N PRO A 188 6.41 -7.91 -16.60
CA PRO A 188 5.26 -8.37 -17.38
C PRO A 188 5.62 -9.51 -18.32
N LYS A 189 5.01 -10.68 -18.10
CA LYS A 189 5.15 -11.83 -19.00
C LYS A 189 4.31 -11.60 -20.23
N ILE A 190 4.95 -11.80 -21.38
CA ILE A 190 4.21 -11.78 -22.65
C ILE A 190 3.37 -13.05 -22.72
N ILE A 191 2.12 -13.00 -22.25
CA ILE A 191 1.13 -14.02 -22.56
C ILE A 191 0.76 -13.85 -24.03
N LEU A 192 1.53 -14.54 -24.89
CA LEU A 192 1.22 -14.66 -26.30
C LEU A 192 -0.09 -15.46 -26.40
N TYR A 193 -1.24 -14.79 -26.48
CA TYR A 193 -2.49 -15.44 -26.85
C TYR A 193 -2.27 -16.12 -28.20
N LEU A 194 -1.98 -17.43 -28.16
CA LEU A 194 -1.92 -18.31 -29.30
C LEU A 194 -3.31 -18.29 -29.95
N PHE A 195 -3.49 -17.39 -30.91
CA PHE A 195 -4.44 -17.59 -31.99
C PHE A 195 -4.01 -18.87 -32.73
N LEU A 196 -4.47 -20.02 -32.21
CA LEU A 196 -4.42 -21.28 -32.93
C LEU A 196 -5.08 -21.05 -34.30
N PRO A 197 -4.41 -21.37 -35.42
CA PRO A 197 -5.04 -21.24 -36.72
C PRO A 197 -6.20 -22.25 -36.76
N VAL A 198 -7.42 -21.75 -36.95
CA VAL A 198 -8.54 -22.62 -37.33
C VAL A 198 -8.20 -23.24 -38.69
N ILE A 199 -7.62 -24.43 -38.67
CA ILE A 199 -7.49 -25.30 -39.83
C ILE A 199 -8.89 -25.78 -40.18
N LEU A 200 -9.61 -25.04 -41.03
CA LEU A 200 -10.69 -25.62 -41.82
C LEU A 200 -10.08 -26.22 -43.08
N ARG A 201 -9.80 -27.53 -43.00
CA ARG A 201 -9.74 -28.40 -44.18
C ARG A 201 -11.08 -28.29 -44.92
N ALA A 202 -11.09 -27.63 -46.06
CA ALA A 202 -12.04 -27.92 -47.12
C ALA A 202 -11.27 -28.69 -48.20
N GLU A 203 -11.43 -30.01 -48.18
CA GLU A 203 -10.94 -30.88 -49.23
C GLU A 203 -11.62 -30.50 -50.55
N GLY A 204 -10.81 -30.15 -51.55
CA GLY A 204 -11.28 -29.96 -52.90
C GLY A 204 -11.84 -31.27 -53.45
N TRP A 205 -13.13 -31.28 -53.74
CA TRP A 205 -13.76 -32.29 -54.59
C TRP A 205 -14.03 -31.64 -55.95
N TYR A 206 -13.24 -32.02 -56.96
CA TYR A 206 -13.66 -32.04 -58.36
C TYR A 206 -13.94 -33.50 -58.72
N PRO A 207 -15.02 -33.75 -59.46
CA PRO A 207 -14.82 -34.08 -60.88
C PRO A 207 -15.60 -33.18 -61.85
#